data_AF-A0A9D6QS10-F1
#
_entry.id   AF-A0A9D6QS10-F1
#
_cell.length_a   1.000
_cell.length_b   1.000
_cell.length_c   1.000
_cell.angle_alpha   90.00
_cell.angle_beta   90.00
_cell.angle_gamma   90.00
#
_symmetry.space_group_name_H-M   'P 1'
#
loop_
_entity.id
_entity.type
_entity.pdbx_description
1 polymer ?
#
loop_
_entity_poly.entity_id
_entity_poly.type
_entity_poly.pdbx_seq_one_letter_code
_entity_poly.pdbx_strand_id
1 'polypeptide(L)'
;MILTPKGFLTIGGIVLVLVAILGFMGVIGPSPDGSIFGATWWFDNGENWAHLVLGVVGLIAAFAFPASLQKPLVLLLGVIGVLVGLYSLVYSSNFLGANLENPADTFLHLVVGAWALWAAMKKPAMASMPMSSGM
;
A
#
# COMPACT_ATOMS: atom_id res chain seq x y z
N MET A 1 -7.03 -7.92 12.35
CA MET A 1 -7.07 -8.20 10.90
C MET A 1 -6.13 -7.26 10.14
N ILE A 2 -6.30 -5.95 10.18
CA ILE A 2 -5.50 -4.95 9.43
C ILE A 2 -4.00 -4.86 9.78
N LEU A 3 -3.57 -5.30 10.98
CA LEU A 3 -2.18 -5.20 11.45
C LEU A 3 -1.42 -6.53 11.37
N THR A 4 -1.65 -7.31 10.31
CA THR A 4 -0.88 -8.53 10.00
C THR A 4 -0.44 -8.49 8.54
N PRO A 5 0.60 -9.23 8.13
CA PRO A 5 1.05 -9.22 6.73
C PRO A 5 -0.07 -9.60 5.77
N LYS A 6 -0.80 -10.70 6.06
CA LYS A 6 -1.96 -11.09 5.27
C LYS A 6 -3.02 -9.99 5.21
N GLY A 7 -3.34 -9.38 6.36
CA GLY A 7 -4.37 -8.34 6.42
C GLY A 7 -4.01 -7.08 5.63
N PHE A 8 -2.75 -6.66 5.69
CA PHE A 8 -2.23 -5.57 4.86
C PHE A 8 -2.33 -5.93 3.38
N LEU A 9 -1.87 -7.11 2.96
CA LEU A 9 -1.93 -7.55 1.57
C LEU A 9 -3.37 -7.65 1.04
N THR A 10 -4.31 -8.14 1.86
CA THR A 10 -5.72 -8.22 1.47
C THR A 10 -6.36 -6.84 1.37
N ILE A 11 -6.31 -6.04 2.43
CA ILE A 11 -7.04 -4.77 2.49
C ILE A 11 -6.35 -3.71 1.65
N GLY A 12 -5.02 -3.59 1.78
CA GLY A 12 -4.22 -2.72 0.93
C GLY A 12 -4.34 -3.10 -0.53
N GLY A 13 -4.33 -4.39 -0.85
CA GLY A 13 -4.53 -4.88 -2.22
C GLY A 13 -5.88 -4.46 -2.82
N ILE A 14 -6.99 -4.63 -2.06
CA ILE A 14 -8.32 -4.17 -2.48
C ILE A 14 -8.32 -2.66 -2.71
N VAL A 15 -7.80 -1.89 -1.74
CA VAL A 15 -7.78 -0.42 -1.82
C VAL A 15 -6.99 0.05 -3.03
N LEU A 16 -5.80 -0.51 -3.29
CA LEU A 16 -4.96 -0.14 -4.43
C LEU A 16 -5.66 -0.42 -5.77
N VAL A 17 -6.31 -1.57 -5.91
CA VAL A 17 -7.09 -1.89 -7.13
C VAL A 17 -8.24 -0.90 -7.32
N LEU A 18 -8.99 -0.60 -6.25
CA LEU A 18 -10.10 0.35 -6.31
C LEU A 18 -9.62 1.76 -6.68
N VAL A 19 -8.56 2.25 -6.03
CA VAL A 19 -7.96 3.56 -6.32
C VAL A 19 -7.51 3.64 -7.78
N ALA A 20 -6.83 2.60 -8.29
CA ALA A 20 -6.41 2.57 -9.68
C ALA A 20 -7.59 2.62 -10.67
N ILE A 21 -8.64 1.83 -10.43
CA ILE A 21 -9.85 1.84 -11.27
C ILE A 21 -10.50 3.23 -11.25
N LEU A 22 -10.66 3.83 -10.08
CA LEU A 22 -11.22 5.17 -9.94
C LEU A 22 -10.36 6.24 -10.61
N GLY A 23 -9.03 6.09 -10.59
CA GLY A 23 -8.11 6.95 -11.29
C GLY A 23 -8.25 6.84 -12.81
N PHE A 24 -8.33 5.63 -13.37
CA PHE A 24 -8.58 5.44 -14.80
C PHE A 24 -9.97 5.91 -15.25
N MET A 25 -10.97 5.88 -14.36
CA MET A 25 -12.36 6.22 -14.68
C MET A 25 -12.67 7.73 -14.65
N GLY A 26 -11.72 8.61 -14.33
CA GLY A 26 -12.04 10.03 -14.22
C GLY A 26 -12.71 10.41 -12.89
N VAL A 27 -12.46 9.66 -11.81
CA VAL A 27 -12.95 10.01 -10.47
C VAL A 27 -11.83 10.66 -9.64
N ILE A 28 -10.61 10.13 -9.72
CA ILE A 28 -9.43 10.63 -9.00
C ILE A 28 -8.18 10.68 -9.90
N GLY A 29 -8.34 10.97 -11.19
CA GLY A 29 -7.24 10.96 -12.18
C GLY A 29 -7.77 10.76 -13.61
N PRO A 30 -6.91 10.55 -14.62
CA PRO A 30 -5.46 10.56 -14.59
C PRO A 30 -4.85 11.97 -14.75
N SER A 31 -5.67 13.01 -14.60
CA SER A 31 -5.25 14.40 -14.60
C SER A 31 -6.01 15.16 -13.51
N PRO A 32 -5.57 16.37 -13.13
CA PRO A 32 -6.32 17.24 -12.22
C PRO A 32 -7.77 17.45 -12.66
N ASP A 33 -8.01 17.70 -13.95
CA ASP A 33 -9.34 17.95 -14.51
C ASP A 33 -10.24 16.70 -14.47
N GLY A 34 -9.63 15.52 -14.46
CA GLY A 34 -10.31 14.23 -14.31
C GLY A 34 -10.53 13.81 -12.86
N SER A 35 -10.18 14.62 -11.86
CA SER A 35 -10.42 14.32 -10.45
C SER A 35 -11.55 15.15 -9.87
N ILE A 36 -12.43 14.52 -9.07
CA ILE A 36 -13.44 15.22 -8.28
C ILE A 36 -12.81 16.13 -7.20
N PHE A 37 -11.52 15.92 -6.89
CA PHE A 37 -10.73 16.75 -5.99
C PHE A 37 -9.84 17.76 -6.72
N GLY A 38 -9.92 17.84 -8.05
CA GLY A 38 -9.09 18.72 -8.87
C GLY A 38 -7.60 18.48 -8.69
N ALA A 39 -6.82 19.56 -8.75
CA ALA A 39 -5.37 19.53 -8.50
C ALA A 39 -4.98 19.15 -7.06
N THR A 40 -5.93 19.15 -6.12
CA THR A 40 -5.66 18.83 -4.71
C THR A 40 -5.42 17.36 -4.47
N TRP A 41 -6.03 16.45 -5.24
CA TRP A 41 -5.73 15.02 -5.14
C TRP A 41 -6.12 14.28 -6.41
N TRP A 42 -5.13 13.71 -7.09
CA TRP A 42 -5.30 12.93 -8.30
C TRP A 42 -4.10 12.01 -8.47
N PHE A 43 -4.26 10.94 -9.24
CA PHE A 43 -3.21 10.00 -9.59
C PHE A 43 -3.05 9.96 -11.09
N ASP A 44 -1.84 10.08 -11.61
CA ASP A 44 -1.58 9.98 -13.04
C ASP A 44 -1.62 8.53 -13.56
N ASN A 45 -1.38 8.34 -14.86
CA ASN A 45 -1.41 7.00 -15.44
C ASN A 45 -0.33 6.07 -14.85
N GLY A 46 0.86 6.59 -14.55
CA GLY A 46 1.94 5.80 -13.95
C GLY A 46 1.57 5.31 -12.55
N GLU A 47 1.04 6.19 -11.72
CA GLU A 47 0.54 5.86 -10.38
C GLU A 47 -0.62 4.87 -10.43
N ASN A 48 -1.58 5.08 -11.33
CA ASN A 48 -2.72 4.16 -11.48
C ASN A 48 -2.26 2.76 -11.91
N TRP A 49 -1.29 2.65 -12.82
CA TRP A 49 -0.72 1.35 -13.18
C TRP A 49 0.05 0.71 -12.01
N ALA A 50 0.85 1.50 -11.28
CA ALA A 50 1.57 1.01 -10.11
C ALA A 50 0.60 0.47 -9.05
N HIS A 51 -0.45 1.23 -8.72
CA HIS A 51 -1.51 0.82 -7.80
C HIS A 51 -2.22 -0.45 -8.27
N LEU A 52 -2.59 -0.54 -9.56
CA LEU A 52 -3.27 -1.73 -10.08
C LEU A 52 -2.39 -2.98 -9.97
N VAL A 53 -1.14 -2.90 -10.43
CA VAL A 53 -0.21 -4.03 -10.43
C VAL A 53 0.12 -4.46 -9.00
N LEU A 54 0.50 -3.51 -8.13
CA LEU A 54 0.80 -3.81 -6.73
C LEU A 54 -0.43 -4.33 -5.99
N GLY A 55 -1.61 -3.81 -6.30
CA GLY A 55 -2.88 -4.26 -5.72
C GLY A 55 -3.21 -5.71 -6.08
N VAL A 56 -3.15 -6.06 -7.37
CA VAL A 56 -3.39 -7.42 -7.86
C VAL A 56 -2.35 -8.40 -7.30
N VAL A 57 -1.06 -8.04 -7.38
CA VAL A 57 0.03 -8.89 -6.85
C VAL A 57 -0.10 -9.06 -5.34
N GLY A 58 -0.46 -8.00 -4.62
CA GLY A 58 -0.71 -8.03 -3.18
C GLY A 58 -1.84 -8.99 -2.82
N LEU A 59 -2.96 -8.92 -3.55
CA LEU A 59 -4.08 -9.85 -3.34
C LEU A 59 -3.70 -11.29 -3.60
N ILE A 60 -3.00 -11.56 -4.71
CA ILE A 60 -2.49 -12.91 -5.02
C ILE A 60 -1.58 -13.39 -3.87
N ALA A 61 -0.63 -12.57 -3.43
CA ALA A 61 0.27 -12.91 -2.33
C ALA A 61 -0.47 -13.20 -1.02
N ALA A 62 -1.56 -12.49 -0.73
CA ALA A 62 -2.35 -12.70 0.49
C ALA A 62 -2.94 -14.11 0.61
N PHE A 63 -3.30 -14.73 -0.53
CA PHE A 63 -3.98 -16.02 -0.58
C PHE A 63 -3.12 -17.17 -1.08
N ALA A 64 -2.12 -16.89 -1.93
CA ALA A 64 -1.26 -17.91 -2.54
C ALA A 64 0.05 -18.13 -1.79
N PHE A 65 0.59 -17.11 -1.10
CA PHE A 65 1.92 -17.23 -0.49
C PHE A 65 1.84 -17.72 0.97
N PRO A 66 2.81 -18.53 1.42
CA PRO A 66 2.92 -18.89 2.83
C PRO A 66 3.30 -17.66 3.68
N ALA A 67 2.95 -17.69 4.97
CA ALA A 67 3.20 -16.59 5.90
C ALA A 67 4.68 -16.18 5.97
N SER A 68 5.60 -17.12 5.75
CA SER A 68 7.06 -16.89 5.69
C SER A 68 7.47 -15.94 4.56
N LEU A 69 6.72 -15.89 3.45
CA LEU A 69 6.97 -14.99 2.33
C LEU A 69 6.14 -13.71 2.39
N GLN A 70 4.96 -13.75 3.03
CA GLN A 70 4.12 -12.55 3.18
C GLN A 70 4.79 -11.47 4.03
N LYS A 71 5.42 -11.85 5.15
CA LYS A 71 6.09 -10.87 6.04
C LYS A 71 7.20 -10.08 5.35
N PRO A 72 8.23 -10.70 4.72
CA PRO A 72 9.29 -9.95 4.06
C PRO A 72 8.77 -9.12 2.88
N LEU A 73 7.75 -9.60 2.16
CA LEU A 73 7.10 -8.82 1.10
C LEU A 73 6.46 -7.54 1.65
N VAL A 74 5.67 -7.65 2.72
CA VAL A 74 5.03 -6.47 3.34
C VAL A 74 6.06 -5.53 3.95
N LEU A 75 7.15 -6.06 4.52
CA LEU A 75 8.26 -5.24 5.00
C LEU A 75 8.89 -4.44 3.85
N LEU A 76 9.17 -5.09 2.71
CA LEU A 76 9.72 -4.46 1.52
C LEU A 76 8.79 -3.37 0.99
N LEU A 77 7.49 -3.66 0.85
CA LEU A 77 6.49 -2.67 0.43
C LEU A 77 6.44 -1.47 1.40
N GLY A 78 6.55 -1.72 2.70
CA GLY A 78 6.59 -0.66 3.71
C GLY A 78 7.82 0.23 3.60
N VAL A 79 9.01 -0.36 3.40
CA VAL A 79 10.24 0.41 3.17
C VAL A 79 10.13 1.23 1.89
N ILE A 80 9.68 0.62 0.78
CA ILE A 80 9.52 1.33 -0.50
C ILE A 80 8.51 2.48 -0.36
N GLY A 81 7.35 2.25 0.25
CA GLY A 81 6.33 3.29 0.44
C GLY A 81 6.85 4.48 1.25
N VAL A 82 7.58 4.23 2.33
CA VAL A 82 8.22 5.30 3.10
C VAL A 82 9.28 6.03 2.27
N LEU A 83 10.13 5.31 1.53
CA LEU A 83 11.16 5.93 0.70
C LEU A 83 10.56 6.79 -0.42
N VAL A 84 9.49 6.34 -1.08
CA VAL A 84 8.77 7.13 -2.10
C VAL A 84 8.17 8.39 -1.48
N GLY A 85 7.51 8.27 -0.32
CA GLY A 85 6.96 9.42 0.41
C GLY A 85 8.05 10.41 0.85
N LEU A 86 9.20 9.93 1.32
CA LEU A 86 10.33 10.81 1.67
C LEU A 86 10.97 11.44 0.43
N TYR A 87 11.04 10.71 -0.68
CA TYR A 87 11.57 11.22 -1.94
C TYR A 87 10.71 12.37 -2.48
N SER A 88 9.38 12.25 -2.43
CA SER A 88 8.46 13.30 -2.90
C SER A 88 8.48 14.59 -2.07
N LEU A 89 8.96 14.53 -0.82
CA LEU A 89 9.21 15.75 -0.02
C LEU A 89 10.39 16.59 -0.55
N VAL A 90 11.33 15.96 -1.24
CA VAL A 90 12.58 16.61 -1.70
C VAL A 90 12.56 16.88 -3.20
N TYR A 91 11.87 16.04 -3.97
CA TYR A 91 11.83 16.09 -5.43
C TYR A 91 10.40 16.23 -5.93
N SER A 92 10.09 17.38 -6.53
CA SER A 92 8.84 17.66 -7.25
C SER A 92 9.04 17.40 -8.74
N SER A 93 9.19 16.12 -9.11
CA SER A 93 9.43 15.72 -10.50
C SER A 93 8.83 14.35 -10.77
N ASN A 94 8.50 14.08 -12.04
CA ASN A 94 8.10 12.75 -12.49
C ASN A 94 9.16 11.71 -12.12
N PHE A 95 8.75 10.69 -11.35
CA PHE A 95 9.59 9.57 -10.96
C PHE A 95 8.98 8.26 -11.46
N LEU A 96 9.69 7.51 -12.30
CA LEU A 96 9.18 6.28 -12.94
C LEU A 96 7.86 6.45 -13.72
N GLY A 97 7.58 7.67 -14.20
CA GLY A 97 6.34 8.00 -14.92
C GLY A 97 5.16 8.36 -14.02
N ALA A 98 5.38 8.51 -12.71
CA ALA A 98 4.43 9.01 -11.71
C ALA A 98 4.74 10.44 -11.30
N ASN A 99 3.74 11.30 -11.27
CA ASN A 99 3.80 12.68 -10.81
C ASN A 99 3.58 12.74 -9.29
N LEU A 100 4.67 12.93 -8.54
CA LEU A 100 4.66 12.98 -7.08
C LEU A 100 4.51 14.40 -6.51
N GLU A 101 3.98 15.37 -7.28
CA GLU A 101 3.99 16.78 -6.89
C GLU A 101 2.89 17.16 -5.87
N ASN A 102 2.06 16.21 -5.45
CA ASN A 102 0.93 16.49 -4.58
C ASN A 102 1.20 16.12 -3.10
N PRO A 103 1.08 17.06 -2.13
CA PRO A 103 1.22 16.78 -0.71
C PRO A 103 0.33 15.64 -0.18
N ALA A 104 -0.86 15.45 -0.76
CA ALA A 104 -1.77 14.38 -0.39
C ALA A 104 -1.19 13.00 -0.74
N ASP A 105 -0.49 12.91 -1.87
CA ASP A 105 0.16 11.68 -2.32
C ASP A 105 1.39 11.33 -1.46
N THR A 106 2.21 12.34 -1.13
CA THR A 106 3.30 12.19 -0.16
C THR A 106 2.81 11.62 1.17
N PHE A 107 1.74 12.21 1.71
CA PHE A 107 1.16 11.76 2.97
C PHE A 107 0.62 10.33 2.88
N LEU A 108 -0.07 10.00 1.79
CA LEU A 108 -0.58 8.66 1.53
C LEU A 108 0.55 7.61 1.56
N HIS A 109 1.62 7.85 0.81
CA HIS A 109 2.76 6.93 0.74
C HIS A 109 3.44 6.71 2.10
N LEU A 110 3.63 7.78 2.88
CA LEU A 110 4.19 7.70 4.23
C LEU A 110 3.29 6.91 5.18
N VAL A 111 1.98 7.19 5.17
CA VAL A 111 1.02 6.52 6.06
C VAL A 111 0.86 5.04 5.70
N VAL A 112 0.70 4.72 4.42
CA VAL A 112 0.56 3.33 3.95
C VAL A 112 1.86 2.56 4.15
N GLY A 113 3.02 3.18 3.89
CA GLY A 113 4.33 2.61 4.18
C GLY A 113 4.51 2.30 5.67
N ALA A 114 4.18 3.25 6.55
CA ALA A 114 4.22 3.05 8.00
C ALA A 114 3.25 1.94 8.46
N TRP A 115 2.05 1.88 7.89
CA TRP A 115 1.08 0.81 8.17
C TRP A 115 1.63 -0.57 7.76
N ALA A 116 2.24 -0.69 6.59
CA ALA A 116 2.88 -1.92 6.13
C ALA A 116 4.00 -2.38 7.07
N LEU A 117 4.90 -1.46 7.45
CA LEU A 117 5.97 -1.74 8.41
C LEU A 117 5.41 -2.23 9.74
N TRP A 118 4.37 -1.57 10.26
CA TRP A 118 3.73 -2.00 11.51
C TRP A 118 3.08 -3.38 11.37
N ALA A 119 2.38 -3.65 10.27
CA ALA A 119 1.77 -4.94 9.99
C ALA A 119 2.82 -6.06 9.87
N ALA A 120 4.01 -5.78 9.33
CA ALA A 120 5.12 -6.74 9.23
C ALA A 120 5.81 -7.03 10.56
N MET A 121 5.91 -6.04 11.46
CA MET A 121 6.64 -6.15 12.72
C MET A 121 5.82 -6.70 13.88
N LYS A 122 4.48 -6.69 13.80
CA LYS A 122 3.63 -7.19 14.87
C LYS A 122 3.84 -8.70 15.08
N LYS A 123 4.33 -9.08 16.27
CA LYS A 123 4.44 -10.49 16.64
C LYS A 123 3.05 -11.13 16.64
N PRO A 124 2.90 -12.37 16.15
CA PRO A 124 1.67 -13.13 16.38
C PRO A 124 1.39 -13.12 17.88
N ALA A 125 0.17 -12.82 18.29
CA ALA A 125 -0.22 -13.00 19.68
C ALA A 125 0.11 -14.45 20.03
N MET A 126 1.03 -14.67 20.99
CA MET A 126 1.36 -16.02 21.41
C MET A 126 0.06 -16.67 21.83
N ALA A 127 -0.36 -17.71 21.10
CA ALA A 127 -1.42 -18.57 21.56
C ALA A 127 -0.98 -19.04 22.94
N SER A 128 -1.71 -18.63 23.97
CA SER A 128 -1.55 -19.16 25.32
C SER A 128 -1.63 -20.67 25.19
N MET A 129 -0.48 -21.35 25.26
CA MET A 129 -0.48 -22.81 25.26
C MET A 129 -1.30 -23.22 26.49
N PRO A 130 -2.36 -24.03 26.33
CA PRO A 130 -2.97 -24.63 27.48
C PRO A 130 -1.89 -25.48 28.15
N MET A 131 -1.50 -25.07 29.36
CA MET A 131 -0.69 -25.90 30.23
C MET A 131 -1.48 -27.20 30.41
N SER A 132 -1.06 -28.26 29.73
CA SER A 132 -1.53 -29.61 30.02
C SER A 132 -1.18 -29.88 31.48
N SER A 133 -2.14 -29.69 32.38
CA SER A 133 -2.05 -30.17 33.76
C SER A 133 -2.08 -31.68 33.69
N GLY A 134 -0.90 -32.29 33.56
CA GLY A 134 -0.73 -33.72 33.71
C GLY A 134 -1.10 -34.11 35.13
N MET A 135 -2.16 -34.92 35.25
CA MET A 135 -2.41 -35.87 36.32
C MET A 135 -3.05 -37.10 35.70
#